data_AF-A0A7S3GSG1-F1
#
_entry.id   AF-A0A7S3GSG1-F1
#
_cell.length_a   1.000
_cell.length_b   1.000
_cell.length_c   1.000
_cell.angle_alpha   90.00
_cell.angle_beta   90.00
_cell.angle_gamma   90.00
#
_symmetry.space_group_name_H-M   'P 1'
#
loop_
_entity.id
_entity.type
_entity.pdbx_description
1 polymer ?
#
loop_
_entity_poly.entity_id
_entity_poly.type
_entity_poly.pdbx_seq_one_letter_code
_entity_poly.pdbx_strand_id
1 'polypeptide(L)'
;GPIKVEDAGITRVKGKSVKDDAIGWITLKGNAGTVYAEASSKHFCILQDVPMTKLFPSAAPGEEVRVLAKGEAMQVLEGPKQETYLAETRVKCKAASDGAAGWITLKKDNTKPWTPYYKCKAAAPMHDAAAAEGATVVREIEVGEAFELVEGPLAQGEELRMKGRAEKDGKVGWVTIKDKEG
;
A
#
# COMPACT_ATOMS: atom_id res chain seq x y z
N GLY A 1 28.20 16.05 -24.87
CA GLY A 1 29.34 15.39 -24.22
C GLY A 1 30.64 16.03 -24.65
N PRO A 2 31.80 15.65 -24.07
CA PRO A 2 33.11 16.13 -24.50
C PRO A 2 33.43 15.73 -25.94
N ILE A 3 34.18 16.59 -26.65
CA ILE A 3 34.66 16.38 -28.02
C ILE A 3 36.19 16.38 -28.00
N LYS A 4 36.79 15.41 -28.68
CA LYS A 4 38.23 15.39 -28.94
C LYS A 4 38.52 16.20 -30.21
N VAL A 5 39.46 17.13 -30.12
CA VAL A 5 39.97 17.90 -31.27
C VAL A 5 41.33 17.31 -31.61
N GLU A 6 41.34 16.40 -32.58
CA GLU A 6 42.50 15.56 -32.90
C GLU A 6 43.72 16.38 -33.33
N ASP A 7 43.52 17.39 -34.18
CA ASP A 7 44.58 18.27 -34.69
C ASP A 7 45.32 19.05 -33.59
N ALA A 8 44.66 19.27 -32.45
CA ALA A 8 45.21 20.03 -31.32
C ALA A 8 45.56 19.14 -30.13
N GLY A 9 45.26 17.84 -30.15
CA GLY A 9 45.50 16.93 -29.03
C GLY A 9 44.75 17.32 -27.75
N ILE A 10 43.64 18.07 -27.85
CA ILE A 10 42.87 18.57 -26.70
C ILE A 10 41.48 17.94 -26.65
N THR A 11 40.94 17.81 -25.44
CA THR A 11 39.53 17.45 -25.22
C THR A 11 38.79 18.65 -24.67
N ARG A 12 37.66 19.02 -25.27
CA ARG A 12 36.85 20.17 -24.84
C ARG A 12 35.40 19.77 -24.62
N VAL A 13 34.70 20.49 -23.74
CA VAL A 13 33.26 20.33 -23.52
C VAL A 13 32.58 21.69 -23.63
N LYS A 14 31.43 21.74 -24.32
CA LYS A 14 30.59 22.94 -24.32
C LYS A 14 29.84 22.98 -22.99
N GLY A 15 29.92 24.10 -22.29
CA GLY A 15 29.30 24.28 -20.98
C GLY A 15 28.75 25.68 -20.81
N LYS A 16 27.88 25.83 -19.81
CA LYS A 16 27.37 27.11 -19.33
C LYS A 16 27.92 27.33 -17.92
N SER A 17 28.49 28.50 -17.67
CA SER A 17 28.99 28.88 -16.34
C SER A 17 27.82 29.09 -15.38
N VAL A 18 27.93 28.57 -14.16
CA VAL A 18 26.90 28.69 -13.12
C VAL A 18 26.89 30.10 -12.49
N LYS A 19 28.01 30.84 -12.58
CA LYS A 19 28.17 32.15 -11.94
C LYS A 19 27.51 33.28 -12.73
N ASP A 20 27.64 33.25 -14.05
CA ASP A 20 27.34 34.37 -14.94
C ASP A 20 26.60 33.93 -16.22
N ASP A 21 26.16 32.68 -16.28
CA ASP A 21 25.43 32.10 -17.40
C ASP A 21 26.17 32.10 -18.76
N ALA A 22 27.48 32.41 -18.76
CA ALA A 22 28.28 32.46 -19.97
C ALA A 22 28.40 31.06 -20.62
N ILE A 23 28.07 30.98 -21.90
CA ILE A 23 28.18 29.74 -22.69
C ILE A 23 29.53 29.74 -23.41
N GLY A 24 30.31 28.69 -23.22
CA GLY A 24 31.64 28.57 -23.81
C GLY A 24 32.12 27.13 -23.94
N TRP A 25 33.38 27.01 -24.35
CA TRP A 25 34.07 25.72 -24.48
C TRP A 25 35.18 25.63 -23.45
N ILE A 26 35.08 24.63 -22.58
CA ILE A 26 36.02 24.35 -21.50
C ILE A 26 36.97 23.25 -21.98
N THR A 27 38.28 23.47 -21.90
CA THR A 27 39.27 22.42 -22.14
C THR A 27 39.33 21.52 -20.91
N LEU A 28 39.16 20.21 -21.09
CA LEU A 28 39.29 19.23 -20.00
C LEU A 28 40.76 18.84 -19.82
N LYS A 29 41.44 18.52 -20.92
CA LYS A 29 42.84 18.12 -20.95
C LYS A 29 43.55 18.81 -22.12
N GLY A 30 44.66 19.49 -21.82
CA GLY A 30 45.54 20.11 -22.80
C GLY A 30 46.47 19.12 -23.48
N ASN A 31 47.13 19.55 -24.56
CA ASN A 31 48.05 18.72 -25.35
C ASN A 31 49.28 18.23 -24.56
N ALA A 32 49.73 19.02 -23.58
CA ALA A 32 50.81 18.64 -22.66
C ALA A 32 50.35 17.77 -21.47
N GLY A 33 49.09 17.33 -21.47
CA GLY A 33 48.54 16.45 -20.43
C GLY A 33 47.94 17.17 -19.21
N THR A 34 48.09 18.50 -19.09
CA THR A 34 47.49 19.31 -18.02
C THR A 34 45.96 19.18 -18.01
N VAL A 35 45.39 18.85 -16.85
CA VAL A 35 43.94 18.77 -16.64
C VAL A 35 43.44 20.12 -16.12
N TYR A 36 42.53 20.75 -16.85
CA TYR A 36 41.97 22.07 -16.50
C TYR A 36 40.57 21.98 -15.89
N ALA A 37 39.86 20.88 -16.14
CA ALA A 37 38.55 20.61 -15.58
C ALA A 37 38.30 19.10 -15.48
N GLU A 38 37.74 18.69 -14.35
CA GLU A 38 37.34 17.30 -14.08
C GLU A 38 35.82 17.19 -13.93
N ALA A 39 35.28 16.02 -14.23
CA ALA A 39 33.86 15.76 -14.05
C ALA A 39 33.50 15.83 -12.56
N SER A 40 32.45 16.58 -12.22
CA SER A 40 31.93 16.57 -10.86
C SER A 40 31.27 15.24 -10.55
N SER A 41 31.54 14.68 -9.36
CA SER A 41 30.83 13.51 -8.83
C SER A 41 29.46 13.83 -8.22
N LYS A 42 29.12 15.13 -8.09
CA LYS A 42 27.87 15.60 -7.45
C LYS A 42 26.89 16.27 -8.41
N HIS A 43 27.26 16.51 -9.66
CA HIS A 43 26.38 17.17 -10.63
C HIS A 43 26.03 16.22 -11.76
N PHE A 44 24.75 16.16 -12.09
CA PHE A 44 24.21 15.26 -13.11
C PHE A 44 23.32 16.04 -14.06
N CYS A 45 23.20 15.52 -15.28
CA CYS A 45 22.23 15.99 -16.25
C CYS A 45 21.13 14.93 -16.41
N ILE A 46 19.88 15.38 -16.39
CA ILE A 46 18.71 14.52 -16.53
C ILE A 46 18.64 14.02 -17.98
N LEU A 47 18.57 12.69 -18.16
CA LEU A 47 18.58 12.06 -19.49
C LEU A 47 17.17 11.85 -20.06
N GLN A 48 16.18 11.82 -19.19
CA GLN A 48 14.75 11.67 -19.48
C GLN A 48 13.96 12.35 -18.36
N ASP A 49 12.76 12.83 -18.67
CA ASP A 49 11.91 13.51 -17.69
C ASP A 49 11.70 12.62 -16.44
N VAL A 50 11.96 13.17 -15.25
CA VAL A 50 11.94 12.45 -13.97
C VAL A 50 11.17 13.25 -12.92
N PRO A 51 10.17 12.66 -12.25
CA PRO A 51 9.52 13.28 -11.10
C PRO A 51 10.49 13.49 -9.93
N MET A 52 10.48 14.68 -9.34
CA MET A 52 11.20 15.01 -8.12
C MET A 52 10.21 15.04 -6.96
N THR A 53 10.35 14.14 -5.99
CA THR A 53 9.49 14.08 -4.80
C THR A 53 10.09 14.79 -3.60
N LYS A 54 9.23 15.28 -2.72
CA LYS A 54 9.63 15.98 -1.48
C LYS A 54 10.21 15.04 -0.44
N LEU A 55 9.76 13.78 -0.45
CA LEU A 55 10.14 12.75 0.52
C LEU A 55 10.63 11.50 -0.19
N PHE A 56 11.44 10.72 0.53
CA PHE A 56 11.88 9.40 0.12
C PHE A 56 10.68 8.41 0.17
N PRO A 57 10.32 7.71 -0.92
CA PRO A 57 8.97 7.16 -1.09
C PRO A 57 8.61 5.99 -0.15
N SER A 58 9.58 5.33 0.48
CA SER A 58 9.32 4.20 1.38
C SER A 58 8.67 4.60 2.71
N ALA A 59 8.66 5.88 3.04
CA ALA A 59 8.03 6.40 4.25
C ALA A 59 6.55 6.80 4.04
N ALA A 60 6.18 7.20 2.81
CA ALA A 60 4.84 7.62 2.41
C ALA A 60 4.83 7.84 0.89
N PRO A 61 3.67 7.79 0.20
CA PRO A 61 3.57 8.30 -1.16
C PRO A 61 4.07 9.74 -1.18
N GLY A 62 5.27 9.94 -1.73
CA GLY A 62 5.94 11.22 -1.71
C GLY A 62 5.16 12.23 -2.54
N GLU A 63 4.88 13.40 -1.98
CA GLU A 63 4.33 14.52 -2.74
C GLU A 63 5.33 14.90 -3.83
N GLU A 64 4.89 14.88 -5.09
CA GLU A 64 5.69 15.34 -6.22
C GLU A 64 5.84 16.87 -6.13
N VAL A 65 7.08 17.35 -6.17
CA VAL A 65 7.38 18.79 -6.21
C VAL A 65 7.21 19.31 -7.64
N ARG A 66 7.84 18.63 -8.61
CA ARG A 66 7.74 18.88 -10.06
C ARG A 66 8.49 17.79 -10.84
N VAL A 67 8.33 17.81 -12.15
CA VAL A 67 9.18 17.05 -13.10
C VAL A 67 10.47 17.82 -13.40
N LEU A 68 11.60 17.12 -13.39
CA LEU A 68 12.87 17.59 -13.95
C LEU A 68 12.92 17.21 -15.43
N ALA A 69 13.17 18.17 -16.32
CA ALA A 69 13.13 17.93 -17.76
C ALA A 69 14.45 17.32 -18.27
N LYS A 70 14.39 16.55 -19.36
CA LYS A 70 15.59 16.11 -20.09
C LYS A 70 16.50 17.31 -20.43
N GLY A 71 17.78 17.19 -20.08
CA GLY A 71 18.79 18.23 -20.28
C GLY A 71 18.95 19.18 -19.09
N GLU A 72 18.06 19.12 -18.10
CA GLU A 72 18.18 19.89 -16.86
C GLU A 72 19.38 19.40 -16.03
N ALA A 73 20.08 20.32 -15.37
CA ALA A 73 21.19 20.01 -14.47
C ALA A 73 20.72 19.96 -13.01
N MET A 74 21.20 18.99 -12.25
CA MET A 74 20.90 18.84 -10.83
C MET A 74 22.18 18.63 -10.01
N GLN A 75 22.12 19.02 -8.74
CA GLN A 75 23.15 18.73 -7.75
C GLN A 75 22.63 17.72 -6.73
N VAL A 76 23.44 16.70 -6.45
CA VAL A 76 23.19 15.72 -5.39
C VAL A 76 23.47 16.38 -4.04
N LEU A 77 22.41 16.56 -3.25
CA LEU A 77 22.49 17.10 -1.88
C LEU A 77 22.80 16.01 -0.85
N GLU A 78 22.28 14.80 -1.08
CA GLU A 78 22.51 13.62 -0.27
C GLU A 78 22.82 12.42 -1.17
N GLY A 79 23.78 11.58 -0.76
CA GLY A 79 24.25 10.43 -1.55
C GLY A 79 23.15 9.40 -1.84
N PRO A 80 23.43 8.44 -2.74
CA PRO A 80 22.47 7.42 -3.11
C PRO A 80 22.03 6.63 -1.88
N LYS A 81 20.71 6.58 -1.66
CA LYS A 81 20.07 5.74 -0.65
C LYS A 81 19.30 4.63 -1.35
N GLN A 82 19.52 3.40 -0.92
CA GLN A 82 18.73 2.27 -1.39
C GLN A 82 17.36 2.31 -0.72
N GLU A 83 16.30 2.26 -1.53
CA GLU A 83 14.94 2.15 -1.04
C GLU A 83 14.63 0.69 -0.72
N THR A 84 14.24 0.43 0.54
CA THR A 84 13.74 -0.88 0.97
C THR A 84 12.27 -0.74 1.34
N TYR A 85 11.44 -1.62 0.78
CA TYR A 85 10.04 -1.74 1.19
C TYR A 85 9.95 -2.67 2.40
N LEU A 86 9.07 -2.37 3.34
CA LEU A 86 8.74 -3.31 4.40
C LEU A 86 8.12 -4.57 3.78
N ALA A 87 8.50 -5.73 4.31
CA ALA A 87 7.92 -6.99 3.88
C ALA A 87 6.41 -6.99 4.19
N GLU A 88 5.59 -7.12 3.15
CA GLU A 88 4.14 -7.28 3.32
C GLU A 88 3.80 -8.76 3.52
N THR A 89 3.06 -9.08 4.59
CA THR A 89 2.44 -10.39 4.75
C THR A 89 1.26 -10.48 3.80
N ARG A 90 1.34 -11.35 2.79
CA ARG A 90 0.24 -11.62 1.86
C ARG A 90 -0.27 -13.03 2.01
N VAL A 91 -1.58 -13.19 1.90
CA VAL A 91 -2.25 -14.50 1.91
C VAL A 91 -3.02 -14.68 0.61
N LYS A 92 -2.99 -15.91 0.08
CA LYS A 92 -3.87 -16.31 -1.02
C LYS A 92 -5.21 -16.73 -0.42
N CYS A 93 -6.28 -16.09 -0.83
CA CYS A 93 -7.63 -16.34 -0.33
C CYS A 93 -8.61 -16.64 -1.45
N LYS A 94 -9.75 -17.20 -1.08
CA LYS A 94 -10.93 -17.37 -1.94
C LYS A 94 -12.10 -16.65 -1.29
N ALA A 95 -12.77 -15.77 -2.02
CA ALA A 95 -13.94 -15.06 -1.53
C ALA A 95 -15.10 -16.03 -1.31
N ALA A 96 -15.77 -15.92 -0.16
CA ALA A 96 -16.89 -16.79 0.18
C ALA A 96 -18.16 -16.47 -0.62
N SER A 97 -18.31 -15.22 -1.10
CA SER A 97 -19.48 -14.73 -1.82
C SER A 97 -19.62 -15.26 -3.24
N ASP A 98 -18.51 -15.31 -3.98
CA ASP A 98 -18.50 -15.63 -5.42
C ASP A 98 -17.43 -16.68 -5.79
N GLY A 99 -16.60 -17.10 -4.84
CA GLY A 99 -15.54 -18.06 -5.07
C GLY A 99 -14.31 -17.50 -5.81
N ALA A 100 -14.20 -16.19 -6.05
CA ALA A 100 -13.04 -15.58 -6.69
C ALA A 100 -11.78 -15.80 -5.84
N ALA A 101 -10.67 -16.19 -6.47
CA ALA A 101 -9.40 -16.44 -5.79
C ALA A 101 -8.37 -15.36 -6.12
N GLY A 102 -7.65 -14.89 -5.09
CA GLY A 102 -6.68 -13.80 -5.23
C GLY A 102 -5.71 -13.72 -4.07
N TRP A 103 -4.84 -12.72 -4.10
CA TRP A 103 -3.92 -12.40 -3.00
C TRP A 103 -4.38 -11.11 -2.33
N ILE A 104 -4.31 -11.09 -1.00
CA ILE A 104 -4.54 -9.87 -0.20
C ILE A 104 -3.37 -9.64 0.76
N THR A 105 -3.13 -8.39 1.12
CA THR A 105 -2.22 -8.04 2.21
C THR A 105 -2.95 -8.16 3.54
N LEU A 106 -2.40 -8.96 4.46
CA LEU A 106 -2.99 -9.25 5.77
C LEU A 106 -2.52 -8.20 6.80
N LYS A 107 -3.38 -7.23 7.15
CA LYS A 107 -3.13 -6.21 8.19
C LYS A 107 -4.29 -6.19 9.18
N LYS A 108 -4.04 -5.76 10.42
CA LYS A 108 -5.10 -5.65 11.45
C LYS A 108 -6.19 -4.65 11.04
N ASP A 109 -5.84 -3.65 10.24
CA ASP A 109 -6.74 -2.57 9.85
C ASP A 109 -7.68 -2.98 8.69
N ASN A 110 -7.36 -4.04 7.95
CA ASN A 110 -8.15 -4.49 6.80
C ASN A 110 -8.68 -5.94 6.92
N THR A 111 -8.28 -6.69 7.96
CA THR A 111 -8.73 -8.06 8.20
C THR A 111 -8.95 -8.32 9.68
N LYS A 112 -10.02 -9.08 9.99
CA LYS A 112 -10.32 -9.58 11.33
C LYS A 112 -10.52 -11.09 11.24
N PRO A 113 -10.00 -11.89 12.19
CA PRO A 113 -10.31 -13.31 12.24
C PRO A 113 -11.82 -13.55 12.30
N TRP A 114 -12.30 -14.42 11.43
CA TRP A 114 -13.62 -15.02 11.59
C TRP A 114 -13.46 -16.14 12.62
N THR A 115 -13.91 -15.88 13.85
CA THR A 115 -13.96 -16.90 14.91
C THR A 115 -15.32 -17.59 14.90
N PRO A 116 -15.39 -18.91 15.12
CA PRO A 116 -16.68 -19.59 15.30
C PRO A 116 -17.36 -19.12 16.59
N TYR A 117 -16.64 -18.50 17.53
CA TYR A 117 -17.21 -17.95 18.75
C TYR A 117 -17.64 -16.48 18.58
N TYR A 118 -18.88 -16.20 18.92
CA TYR A 118 -19.51 -14.89 18.90
C TYR A 118 -19.95 -14.50 20.31
N LYS A 119 -19.91 -13.21 20.62
CA LYS A 119 -20.52 -12.66 21.84
C LYS A 119 -21.74 -11.83 21.48
N CYS A 120 -22.85 -12.09 22.16
CA CYS A 120 -24.05 -11.28 22.00
C CYS A 120 -23.79 -9.85 22.50
N LYS A 121 -24.12 -8.84 21.68
CA LYS A 121 -23.95 -7.42 22.04
C LYS A 121 -25.24 -6.75 22.52
N ALA A 122 -26.39 -7.27 22.10
CA ALA A 122 -27.72 -6.79 22.46
C ALA A 122 -28.62 -8.00 22.65
N ALA A 123 -29.39 -8.04 23.73
CA ALA A 123 -30.21 -9.21 24.07
C ALA A 123 -31.12 -9.59 22.89
N ALA A 124 -31.17 -10.88 22.57
CA ALA A 124 -31.84 -11.35 21.35
C ALA A 124 -32.53 -12.70 21.56
N PRO A 125 -33.71 -12.91 20.94
CA PRO A 125 -34.38 -14.21 20.96
C PRO A 125 -33.64 -15.23 20.07
N MET A 126 -33.34 -16.39 20.65
CA MET A 126 -32.90 -17.59 19.93
C MET A 126 -34.11 -18.41 19.51
N HIS A 127 -34.22 -18.71 18.22
CA HIS A 127 -35.36 -19.41 17.62
C HIS A 127 -35.02 -20.85 17.25
N ASP A 128 -36.02 -21.74 17.19
CA ASP A 128 -35.84 -23.14 16.79
C ASP A 128 -35.69 -23.32 15.27
N ALA A 129 -36.21 -22.38 14.48
CA ALA A 129 -36.16 -22.38 13.02
C ALA A 129 -35.48 -21.14 12.44
N ALA A 130 -34.97 -21.29 11.20
CA ALA A 130 -34.26 -20.23 10.51
C ALA A 130 -35.16 -19.05 10.15
N ALA A 131 -36.36 -19.32 9.63
CA ALA A 131 -37.36 -18.29 9.35
C ALA A 131 -37.87 -17.69 10.66
N ALA A 132 -37.91 -16.35 10.77
CA ALA A 132 -38.45 -15.72 11.98
C ALA A 132 -39.97 -15.91 12.10
N GLU A 133 -40.66 -15.91 10.95
CA GLU A 133 -42.10 -16.12 10.89
C GLU A 133 -42.47 -17.56 11.27
N GLY A 134 -43.25 -17.70 12.35
CA GLY A 134 -43.72 -18.99 12.87
C GLY A 134 -42.72 -19.76 13.72
N ALA A 135 -41.49 -19.27 13.93
CA ALA A 135 -40.52 -19.92 14.79
C ALA A 135 -40.82 -19.69 16.27
N THR A 136 -40.50 -20.69 17.11
CA THR A 136 -40.65 -20.59 18.55
C THR A 136 -39.35 -20.10 19.19
N VAL A 137 -39.48 -19.27 20.23
CA VAL A 137 -38.32 -18.79 21.00
C VAL A 137 -37.86 -19.89 21.94
N VAL A 138 -36.67 -20.44 21.70
CA VAL A 138 -36.02 -21.47 22.50
C VAL A 138 -35.50 -20.90 23.82
N ARG A 139 -34.95 -19.68 23.76
CA ARG A 139 -34.49 -18.88 24.91
C ARG A 139 -34.15 -17.46 24.47
N GLU A 140 -34.01 -16.58 25.45
CA GLU A 140 -33.37 -15.28 25.26
C GLU A 140 -31.86 -15.40 25.50
N ILE A 141 -31.09 -14.69 24.68
CA ILE A 141 -29.64 -14.60 24.77
C ILE A 141 -29.26 -13.29 25.45
N GLU A 142 -28.47 -13.37 26.53
CA GLU A 142 -28.04 -12.20 27.29
C GLU A 142 -26.83 -11.50 26.64
N VAL A 143 -26.67 -10.21 26.90
CA VAL A 143 -25.48 -9.45 26.49
C VAL A 143 -24.23 -10.06 27.13
N GLY A 144 -23.19 -10.28 26.33
CA GLY A 144 -21.93 -10.88 26.75
C GLY A 144 -21.90 -12.40 26.71
N GLU A 145 -23.04 -13.07 26.54
CA GLU A 145 -23.12 -14.53 26.38
C GLU A 145 -22.39 -14.96 25.09
N ALA A 146 -21.70 -16.10 25.14
CA ALA A 146 -20.90 -16.63 24.05
C ALA A 146 -21.64 -17.75 23.29
N PHE A 147 -21.45 -17.78 21.97
CA PHE A 147 -22.09 -18.71 21.04
C PHE A 147 -21.07 -19.29 20.09
N GLU A 148 -21.11 -20.60 19.88
CA GLU A 148 -20.42 -21.28 18.79
C GLU A 148 -21.31 -21.30 17.55
N LEU A 149 -20.83 -20.75 16.43
CA LEU A 149 -21.48 -20.80 15.14
C LEU A 149 -21.54 -22.25 14.65
N VAL A 150 -22.77 -22.72 14.43
CA VAL A 150 -23.06 -24.06 13.88
C VAL A 150 -23.37 -23.95 12.39
N GLU A 151 -24.15 -22.94 11.98
CA GLU A 151 -24.63 -22.80 10.59
C GLU A 151 -24.84 -21.32 10.24
N GLY A 152 -24.58 -20.96 8.99
CA GLY A 152 -24.74 -19.59 8.47
C GLY A 152 -23.42 -18.83 8.30
N PRO A 153 -23.48 -17.52 8.00
CA PRO A 153 -24.68 -16.68 7.98
C PRO A 153 -25.66 -17.02 6.84
N LEU A 154 -26.95 -16.93 7.13
CA LEU A 154 -28.06 -17.08 6.18
C LEU A 154 -28.77 -15.74 6.02
N ALA A 155 -28.85 -15.25 4.78
CA ALA A 155 -29.62 -14.05 4.45
C ALA A 155 -31.12 -14.37 4.35
N GLN A 156 -31.95 -13.59 5.05
CA GLN A 156 -33.40 -13.66 5.00
C GLN A 156 -33.97 -12.26 4.75
N GLY A 157 -34.16 -11.93 3.47
CA GLY A 157 -34.46 -10.56 3.06
C GLY A 157 -33.27 -9.64 3.37
N GLU A 158 -33.50 -8.65 4.23
CA GLU A 158 -32.49 -7.69 4.70
C GLU A 158 -31.81 -8.11 6.01
N GLU A 159 -32.28 -9.20 6.64
CA GLU A 159 -31.72 -9.71 7.89
C GLU A 159 -30.65 -10.77 7.62
N LEU A 160 -29.66 -10.84 8.52
CA LEU A 160 -28.65 -11.89 8.54
C LEU A 160 -28.84 -12.70 9.82
N ARG A 161 -29.03 -14.01 9.67
CA ARG A 161 -29.22 -14.93 10.79
C ARG A 161 -28.13 -15.98 10.83
N MET A 162 -27.87 -16.52 12.00
CA MET A 162 -26.97 -17.67 12.17
C MET A 162 -27.55 -18.65 13.16
N LYS A 163 -27.22 -19.93 13.00
CA LYS A 163 -27.48 -20.96 13.99
C LYS A 163 -26.28 -21.05 14.91
N GLY A 164 -26.50 -20.89 16.20
CA GLY A 164 -25.45 -20.94 17.21
C GLY A 164 -25.80 -21.88 18.35
N ARG A 165 -24.77 -22.48 18.96
CA ARG A 165 -24.84 -23.19 20.23
C ARG A 165 -24.40 -22.26 21.35
N ALA A 166 -25.28 -22.00 22.30
CA ALA A 166 -24.99 -21.20 23.50
C ALA A 166 -23.99 -21.93 24.40
N GLU A 167 -22.95 -21.24 24.86
CA GLU A 167 -21.97 -21.82 25.79
C GLU A 167 -22.55 -21.99 27.20
N LYS A 168 -23.47 -21.11 27.61
CA LYS A 168 -24.06 -21.07 28.95
C LYS A 168 -24.87 -22.33 29.28
N ASP A 169 -25.62 -22.87 28.32
CA ASP A 169 -26.53 -24.01 28.55
C ASP A 169 -26.52 -25.06 27.43
N GLY A 170 -25.72 -24.87 26.38
CA GLY A 170 -25.63 -25.80 25.25
C GLY A 170 -26.81 -25.79 24.29
N LYS A 171 -27.81 -24.91 24.47
CA LYS A 171 -28.97 -24.85 23.56
C LYS A 171 -28.54 -24.34 22.19
N VAL A 172 -29.16 -24.91 21.15
CA VAL A 172 -28.88 -24.60 19.74
C VAL A 172 -30.09 -23.94 19.12
N GLY A 173 -29.89 -22.83 18.41
CA GLY A 173 -30.96 -22.16 17.70
C GLY A 173 -30.47 -21.01 16.84
N TRP A 174 -31.41 -20.38 16.13
CA TRP A 174 -31.19 -19.30 15.19
C TRP A 174 -31.30 -17.95 15.86
N VAL A 175 -30.25 -17.13 15.72
CA VAL A 175 -30.17 -15.76 16.22
C VAL A 175 -29.97 -14.80 15.07
N THR A 176 -30.57 -13.62 15.18
CA THR A 176 -30.36 -12.53 14.22
C THR A 176 -29.07 -11.80 14.58
N ILE A 177 -28.12 -11.72 13.65
CA ILE A 177 -26.82 -11.07 13.83
C ILE A 177 -26.72 -9.72 13.11
N LYS A 178 -27.69 -9.43 12.25
CA LYS A 178 -27.91 -8.14 11.62
C LYS A 178 -29.39 -8.04 11.24
N ASP A 179 -30.04 -6.95 11.64
CA ASP A 179 -31.40 -6.62 11.21
C ASP A 179 -31.37 -5.59 10.06
N LYS A 180 -32.53 -5.01 9.74
CA LYS A 180 -32.67 -3.98 8.70
C LYS A 180 -31.95 -2.68 9.04
N GLU A 181 -31.71 -2.40 10.31
CA GLU A 181 -31.16 -1.14 10.81
C GLU A 181 -29.63 -1.17 10.89
N GLY A 182 -29.02 -2.35 10.97
CA GLY A 182 -27.61 -2.57 10.65
C GLY A 182 -26.75 -3.12 11.78
#